data_AF-A7T7Y6-F1
#
_entry.id   AF-A7T7Y6-F1
#
_cell.length_a   1.000
_cell.length_b   1.000
_cell.length_c   1.000
_cell.angle_alpha   90.00
_cell.angle_beta   90.00
_cell.angle_gamma   90.00
#
_symmetry.space_group_name_H-M   'P 1'
#
loop_
_entity.id
_entity.type
_entity.pdbx_description
1 polymer ?
#
loop_
_entity_poly.entity_id
_entity_poly.type
_entity_poly.pdbx_seq_one_letter_code
_entity_poly.pdbx_strand_id
1 'polypeptide(L)'
;MCTLYFRRHTPYYTHPDVRIYELNRRLQQRTEESDNLWWDSFVTEFFEEDATLTLNFCLEDGPKRYTIGRTLIPRYFRSIFEGGVTELYYHLLQPKESYHNTTITLDCENTTMITSHIKPVYTKVCTEGRLILEFTFDDMMRIRNWHFTIMQHREMIPRNVVAMQDPGMLEQVSKNVTRQGMTNFTLNYLRVSTCSVIFPNLNAVKAL
;
A
#
# COMPACT_ATOMS: atom_id res chain seq x y z
N MET A 1 -2.00 -42.60 29.30
CA MET A 1 -3.25 -42.31 28.57
C MET A 1 -2.94 -41.28 27.50
N CYS A 2 -3.05 -41.68 26.23
CA CYS A 2 -2.91 -40.80 25.09
C CYS A 2 -4.10 -39.84 25.03
N THR A 3 -3.86 -38.54 25.15
CA THR A 3 -4.86 -37.54 24.77
C THR A 3 -4.57 -37.13 23.32
N LEU A 4 -5.51 -37.51 22.46
CA LEU A 4 -5.46 -37.42 21.01
C LEU A 4 -5.14 -36.00 20.52
N TYR A 5 -4.13 -35.95 19.65
CA TYR A 5 -3.93 -34.90 18.65
C TYR A 5 -5.25 -34.66 17.89
N PHE A 6 -6.01 -33.63 18.26
CA PHE A 6 -6.87 -32.94 17.31
C PHE A 6 -6.00 -31.98 16.49
N ARG A 7 -5.21 -32.56 15.59
CA ARG A 7 -4.66 -31.82 14.45
C ARG A 7 -5.85 -31.51 13.53
N ARG A 8 -6.62 -30.47 13.87
CA ARG A 8 -7.48 -29.82 12.89
C ARG A 8 -6.58 -29.49 11.71
N HIS A 9 -7.02 -29.81 10.50
CA HIS A 9 -6.36 -29.41 9.27
C HIS A 9 -6.01 -27.93 9.38
N THR A 10 -4.73 -27.62 9.59
CA THR A 10 -4.27 -26.23 9.61
C THR A 10 -4.38 -25.75 8.16
N PRO A 11 -5.12 -24.67 7.87
CA PRO A 11 -5.19 -24.12 6.53
C PRO A 11 -3.77 -23.81 6.03
N TYR A 12 -3.58 -23.84 4.72
CA TYR A 12 -2.27 -23.68 4.05
C TYR A 12 -1.53 -22.37 4.40
N TYR A 13 -2.21 -21.39 5.02
CA TYR A 13 -1.65 -20.13 5.50
C TYR A 13 -1.02 -20.31 6.88
N THR A 14 0.22 -20.81 6.93
CA THR A 14 0.89 -21.01 8.22
C THR A 14 1.45 -19.71 8.81
N HIS A 15 1.65 -18.66 8.00
CA HIS A 15 2.22 -17.39 8.46
C HIS A 15 1.63 -16.16 7.73
N PRO A 16 1.37 -15.05 8.45
CA PRO A 16 0.82 -13.81 7.88
C PRO A 16 1.72 -13.14 6.84
N ASP A 17 3.03 -13.38 6.86
CA ASP A 17 3.97 -12.91 5.85
C ASP A 17 3.72 -13.53 4.45
N VAL A 18 3.25 -14.79 4.40
CA VAL A 18 2.83 -15.48 3.16
C VAL A 18 1.70 -14.73 2.48
N ARG A 19 0.76 -14.15 3.24
CA ARG A 19 -0.33 -13.35 2.67
C ARG A 19 0.17 -12.08 1.98
N ILE A 20 1.26 -11.50 2.47
CA ILE A 20 1.91 -10.35 1.81
C ILE A 20 2.66 -10.78 0.56
N TYR A 21 3.29 -11.95 0.57
CA TYR A 21 3.86 -12.54 -0.64
C TYR A 21 2.80 -12.78 -1.72
N GLU A 22 1.64 -13.32 -1.37
CA GLU A 22 0.53 -13.55 -2.29
C GLU A 22 -0.07 -12.23 -2.81
N LEU A 23 -0.22 -11.24 -1.94
CA LEU A 23 -0.65 -9.89 -2.32
C LEU A 23 0.31 -9.28 -3.36
N ASN A 24 1.61 -9.36 -3.12
CA ASN A 24 2.63 -8.91 -4.07
C ASN A 24 2.54 -9.66 -5.39
N ARG A 25 2.37 -10.98 -5.34
CA ARG A 25 2.22 -11.82 -6.55
C ARG A 25 0.98 -11.44 -7.34
N ARG A 26 -0.14 -11.16 -6.66
CA ARG A 26 -1.38 -10.71 -7.32
C ARG A 26 -1.21 -9.34 -7.97
N LEU A 27 -0.50 -8.41 -7.33
CA LEU A 27 -0.16 -7.10 -7.91
C LEU A 27 0.69 -7.25 -9.19
N GLN A 28 1.61 -8.22 -9.25
CA GLN A 28 2.42 -8.49 -10.45
C GLN A 28 1.59 -9.00 -11.64
N GLN A 29 0.41 -9.58 -11.40
CA GLN A 29 -0.49 -10.04 -12.46
C GLN A 29 -1.34 -8.90 -13.04
N ARG A 30 -1.23 -7.68 -12.51
CA ARG A 30 -1.95 -6.51 -13.01
C ARG A 30 -1.46 -6.13 -14.40
N THR A 31 -2.40 -5.95 -15.32
CA THR A 31 -2.15 -5.42 -16.67
C THR A 31 -2.63 -3.98 -16.79
N GLU A 32 -2.28 -3.28 -17.87
CA GLU A 32 -2.81 -1.94 -18.15
C GLU A 32 -4.33 -1.92 -18.36
N GLU A 33 -4.92 -3.07 -18.72
CA GLU A 33 -6.36 -3.26 -18.93
C GLU A 33 -7.13 -3.63 -17.65
N SER A 34 -6.46 -3.74 -16.51
CA SER A 34 -7.12 -4.09 -15.24
C SER A 34 -8.13 -3.02 -14.81
N ASP A 35 -9.40 -3.38 -14.90
CA ASP A 35 -10.55 -2.51 -14.67
C ASP A 35 -10.96 -2.44 -13.18
N ASN A 36 -12.11 -1.82 -12.88
CA ASN A 36 -12.62 -1.74 -11.51
C ASN A 36 -12.89 -3.11 -10.88
N LEU A 37 -13.41 -4.06 -11.66
CA LEU A 37 -13.74 -5.40 -11.16
C LEU A 37 -12.49 -6.15 -10.72
N TRP A 38 -11.38 -5.96 -11.44
CA TRP A 38 -10.09 -6.51 -11.03
C TRP A 38 -9.64 -5.98 -9.66
N TRP A 39 -9.76 -4.67 -9.41
CA TRP A 39 -9.38 -4.06 -8.14
C TRP A 39 -10.32 -4.47 -7.00
N ASP A 40 -11.62 -4.59 -7.27
CA ASP A 40 -12.60 -5.06 -6.28
C ASP A 40 -12.35 -6.53 -5.92
N SER A 41 -12.01 -7.36 -6.91
CA SER A 41 -11.59 -8.76 -6.71
C SER A 41 -10.31 -8.84 -5.88
N PHE A 42 -9.28 -8.05 -6.23
CA PHE A 42 -8.03 -7.95 -5.47
C PHE A 42 -8.30 -7.60 -4.00
N VAL A 43 -9.10 -6.56 -3.73
CA VAL A 43 -9.37 -6.17 -2.34
C VAL A 43 -10.22 -7.21 -1.62
N THR A 44 -11.16 -7.87 -2.29
CA THR A 44 -11.97 -8.94 -1.69
C THR A 44 -11.13 -10.16 -1.29
N GLU A 45 -10.07 -10.44 -2.05
CA GLU A 45 -9.12 -11.52 -1.78
C GLU A 45 -8.26 -11.26 -0.54
N PHE A 46 -7.88 -10.01 -0.27
CA PHE A 46 -6.90 -9.67 0.79
C PHE A 46 -7.46 -8.89 1.97
N PHE A 47 -8.63 -8.26 1.88
CA PHE A 47 -9.18 -7.38 2.91
C PHE A 47 -10.58 -7.80 3.35
N GLU A 48 -10.83 -7.67 4.65
CA GLU A 48 -12.16 -7.86 5.24
C GLU A 48 -13.18 -6.80 4.77
N GLU A 49 -14.46 -7.07 4.97
CA GLU A 49 -15.54 -6.14 4.60
C GLU A 49 -15.56 -4.86 5.46
N ASP A 50 -15.06 -4.94 6.69
CA ASP A 50 -14.91 -3.83 7.62
C ASP A 50 -13.50 -3.23 7.63
N ALA A 51 -12.67 -3.59 6.66
CA ALA A 51 -11.25 -3.23 6.69
C ALA A 51 -10.98 -1.73 6.62
N THR A 52 -9.90 -1.31 7.28
CA THR A 52 -9.39 0.07 7.24
C THR A 52 -7.94 0.12 6.75
N LEU A 53 -7.61 1.16 5.99
CA LEU A 53 -6.26 1.45 5.53
C LEU A 53 -5.85 2.84 6.01
N THR A 54 -4.75 2.91 6.75
CA THR A 54 -4.18 4.13 7.32
C THR A 54 -2.76 4.35 6.82
N LEU A 55 -2.49 5.57 6.35
CA LEU A 55 -1.15 6.06 6.00
C LEU A 55 -0.79 7.26 6.88
N ASN A 56 0.41 7.21 7.46
CA ASN A 56 0.99 8.30 8.23
C ASN A 56 2.32 8.74 7.62
N PHE A 57 2.50 10.04 7.38
CA PHE A 57 3.75 10.62 6.88
C PHE A 57 3.81 12.13 7.06
N CYS A 58 4.99 12.73 7.00
CA CYS A 58 5.18 14.18 7.16
C CYS A 58 5.32 14.88 5.80
N LEU A 59 4.40 15.80 5.50
CA LEU A 59 4.55 16.74 4.38
C LEU A 59 5.15 18.06 4.87
N GLU A 60 5.43 18.99 3.94
CA GLU A 60 5.94 20.33 4.24
C GLU A 60 5.08 21.11 5.24
N ASP A 61 3.77 20.87 5.23
CA ASP A 61 2.78 21.49 6.12
C ASP A 61 2.49 20.66 7.39
N GLY A 62 3.33 19.66 7.68
CA GLY A 62 3.32 18.88 8.92
C GLY A 62 2.85 17.43 8.76
N PRO A 63 2.66 16.73 9.89
CA PRO A 63 2.26 15.33 9.90
C PRO A 63 0.85 15.17 9.31
N LYS A 64 0.71 14.21 8.39
CA LYS A 64 -0.54 13.81 7.77
C LYS A 64 -0.90 12.39 8.15
N ARG A 65 -2.19 12.19 8.40
CA ARG A 65 -2.81 10.88 8.62
C ARG A 65 -4.01 10.77 7.70
N TYR A 66 -3.97 9.82 6.78
CA TYR A 66 -5.09 9.49 5.90
C TYR A 66 -5.61 8.10 6.26
N THR A 67 -6.88 8.01 6.65
CA THR A 67 -7.55 6.73 6.91
C THR A 67 -8.74 6.59 5.97
N ILE A 68 -8.82 5.47 5.27
CA ILE A 68 -9.92 5.13 4.36
C ILE A 68 -10.52 3.77 4.74
N GLY A 69 -11.82 3.62 4.53
CA GLY A 69 -12.53 2.36 4.74
C GLY A 69 -12.55 1.46 3.50
N ARG A 70 -13.05 0.23 3.67
CA ARG A 70 -13.07 -0.85 2.69
C ARG A 70 -13.51 -0.47 1.27
N THR A 71 -14.53 0.38 1.12
CA THR A 71 -15.06 0.79 -0.20
C THR A 71 -14.10 1.66 -1.02
N LEU A 72 -13.11 2.26 -0.35
CA LEU A 72 -12.13 3.16 -0.96
C LEU A 72 -10.78 2.47 -1.21
N ILE A 73 -10.50 1.34 -0.56
CA ILE A 73 -9.25 0.58 -0.72
C ILE A 73 -8.96 0.18 -2.19
N PRO A 74 -9.93 -0.29 -3.00
CA PRO A 74 -9.65 -0.64 -4.40
C PRO A 74 -9.12 0.57 -5.19
N ARG A 75 -9.73 1.74 -4.97
CA ARG A 75 -9.35 2.98 -5.62
C ARG A 75 -8.00 3.50 -5.12
N TYR A 76 -7.65 3.28 -3.85
CA TYR A 76 -6.31 3.58 -3.33
C TYR A 76 -5.21 2.85 -4.12
N PHE A 77 -5.27 1.53 -4.23
CA PHE A 77 -4.25 0.77 -4.96
C PHE A 77 -4.22 1.16 -6.44
N ARG A 78 -5.39 1.31 -7.07
CA ARG A 78 -5.50 1.80 -8.45
C ARG A 78 -4.83 3.17 -8.65
N SER A 79 -4.98 4.09 -7.70
CA SER A 79 -4.41 5.43 -7.79
C SER A 79 -2.88 5.43 -7.85
N ILE A 80 -2.21 4.43 -7.28
CA ILE A 80 -0.75 4.28 -7.32
C ILE A 80 -0.31 4.07 -8.77
N PHE A 81 -0.96 3.16 -9.48
CA PHE A 81 -0.67 2.85 -10.89
C PHE A 81 -1.07 3.99 -11.83
N GLU A 82 -2.20 4.65 -11.58
CA GLU A 82 -2.60 5.86 -12.34
C GLU A 82 -1.61 7.02 -12.14
N GLY A 83 -0.84 7.02 -11.06
CA GLY A 83 0.30 7.93 -10.83
C GLY A 83 1.55 7.62 -11.66
N GLY A 84 1.50 6.66 -12.58
CA GLY A 84 2.62 6.28 -13.47
C GLY A 84 3.50 5.15 -12.93
N VAL A 85 3.05 4.45 -11.88
CA VAL A 85 3.70 3.24 -11.36
C VAL A 85 3.37 2.04 -12.24
N THR A 86 4.37 1.21 -12.55
CA THR A 86 4.21 -0.03 -13.32
C THR A 86 4.37 -1.28 -12.48
N GLU A 87 5.10 -1.19 -11.36
CA GLU A 87 5.27 -2.28 -10.41
C GLU A 87 5.12 -1.76 -8.98
N LEU A 88 4.46 -2.54 -8.13
CA LEU A 88 4.29 -2.27 -6.70
C LEU A 88 4.46 -3.57 -5.92
N TYR A 89 5.28 -3.56 -4.87
CA TYR A 89 5.36 -4.65 -3.90
C TYR A 89 5.87 -4.15 -2.55
N TYR A 90 5.60 -4.93 -1.51
CA TYR A 90 6.03 -4.67 -0.13
C TYR A 90 7.05 -5.71 0.31
N HIS A 91 8.19 -5.24 0.82
CA HIS A 91 9.26 -6.07 1.36
C HIS A 91 9.31 -5.87 2.88
N LEU A 92 9.09 -6.95 3.62
CA LEU A 92 9.05 -6.96 5.08
C LEU A 92 10.32 -7.62 5.60
N LEU A 93 11.11 -6.91 6.39
CA LEU A 93 12.29 -7.46 7.04
C LEU A 93 11.99 -7.77 8.50
N GLN A 94 12.15 -9.04 8.88
CA GLN A 94 11.99 -9.52 10.26
C GLN A 94 10.65 -9.09 10.91
N PRO A 95 9.49 -9.39 10.30
CA PRO A 95 8.20 -9.08 10.91
C PRO A 95 8.04 -9.82 12.25
N LYS A 96 7.45 -9.14 13.23
CA LYS A 96 7.07 -9.73 14.53
C LYS A 96 5.59 -10.11 14.48
N GLU A 97 5.27 -11.32 14.89
CA GLU A 97 3.90 -11.86 14.88
C GLU A 97 3.37 -11.96 16.31
N SER A 98 2.13 -11.55 16.51
CA SER A 98 1.39 -11.68 17.77
C SER A 98 0.03 -12.31 17.50
N TYR A 99 -0.25 -13.43 18.17
CA TYR A 99 -1.49 -14.19 17.98
C TYR A 99 -2.47 -13.87 19.10
N HIS A 100 -3.70 -13.53 18.71
CA HIS A 100 -4.83 -13.29 19.60
C HIS A 100 -5.94 -14.31 19.33
N ASN A 101 -7.01 -14.28 20.13
CA ASN A 101 -8.09 -15.26 20.01
C ASN A 101 -8.77 -15.28 18.64
N THR A 102 -8.89 -14.11 17.99
CA THR A 102 -9.62 -13.94 16.71
C THR A 102 -8.82 -13.21 15.65
N THR A 103 -7.59 -12.78 15.94
CA THR A 103 -6.76 -11.98 15.05
C THR A 103 -5.29 -12.36 15.16
N ILE A 104 -4.52 -12.02 14.13
CA ILE A 104 -3.06 -12.08 14.11
C ILE A 104 -2.55 -10.68 13.79
N THR A 105 -1.67 -10.14 14.63
CA THR A 105 -0.99 -8.87 14.35
C THR A 105 0.41 -9.16 13.80
N LEU A 106 0.71 -8.60 12.63
CA LEU A 106 2.05 -8.55 12.06
C LEU A 106 2.56 -7.11 12.21
N ASP A 107 3.67 -6.94 12.90
CA ASP A 107 4.34 -5.64 13.10
C ASP A 107 5.75 -5.69 12.53
N CYS A 108 5.98 -4.93 11.45
CA CYS A 108 7.27 -4.87 10.78
C CYS A 108 7.79 -3.43 10.77
N GLU A 109 8.75 -3.15 11.66
CA GLU A 109 9.45 -1.86 11.77
C GLU A 109 10.27 -1.53 10.51
N ASN A 110 10.72 -2.56 9.79
CA ASN A 110 11.55 -2.42 8.59
C ASN A 110 10.79 -2.90 7.35
N THR A 111 9.72 -2.18 7.00
CA THR A 111 9.00 -2.39 5.74
C THR A 111 9.46 -1.41 4.68
N THR A 112 9.66 -1.89 3.46
CA THR A 112 9.83 -1.05 2.28
C THR A 112 8.69 -1.30 1.31
N MET A 113 7.97 -0.25 0.90
CA MET A 113 7.11 -0.25 -0.28
C MET A 113 7.95 0.17 -1.48
N ILE A 114 8.05 -0.69 -2.49
CA ILE A 114 8.84 -0.43 -3.69
C ILE A 114 7.90 -0.17 -4.85
N THR A 115 8.09 0.97 -5.53
CA THR A 115 7.41 1.29 -6.79
C THR A 115 8.40 1.54 -7.93
N SER A 116 8.08 1.04 -9.12
CA SER A 116 8.83 1.30 -10.35
C SER A 116 8.03 2.26 -11.24
N HIS A 117 8.67 3.29 -11.77
CA HIS A 117 8.13 4.24 -12.74
C HIS A 117 8.93 4.13 -14.04
N ILE A 118 8.28 4.27 -15.21
CA ILE A 118 8.98 4.21 -16.52
C ILE A 118 9.16 5.61 -17.13
N LYS A 119 8.25 6.54 -16.84
CA LYS A 119 8.24 7.90 -17.42
C LYS A 119 8.47 8.95 -16.32
N PRO A 120 9.20 10.05 -16.61
CA PRO A 120 9.92 10.34 -17.86
C PRO A 120 11.20 9.48 -18.02
N VAL A 121 11.72 8.96 -16.92
CA VAL A 121 12.88 8.06 -16.85
C VAL A 121 12.55 6.92 -15.89
N TYR A 122 13.09 5.73 -16.15
CA TYR A 122 12.98 4.62 -15.20
C TYR A 122 13.46 5.05 -13.82
N THR A 123 12.57 5.02 -12.83
CA THR A 123 12.86 5.45 -11.46
C THR A 123 12.29 4.42 -10.50
N LYS A 124 13.15 3.91 -9.61
CA LYS A 124 12.73 3.02 -8.52
C LYS A 124 12.63 3.84 -7.24
N VAL A 125 11.45 3.85 -6.63
CA VAL A 125 11.20 4.55 -5.38
C VAL A 125 11.08 3.53 -4.26
N CYS A 126 11.93 3.65 -3.25
CA CYS A 126 11.89 2.85 -2.02
C CYS A 126 11.32 3.71 -0.91
N THR A 127 10.10 3.39 -0.46
CA THR A 127 9.40 4.10 0.62
C THR A 127 9.49 3.25 1.88
N GLU A 128 10.25 3.71 2.86
CA GLU A 128 10.60 2.95 4.07
C GLU A 128 9.76 3.40 5.26
N GLY A 129 9.30 2.44 6.06
CA GLY A 129 8.41 2.71 7.18
C GLY A 129 8.08 1.49 8.03
N ARG A 130 7.26 1.71 9.05
CA ARG A 130 6.69 0.64 9.87
C ARG A 130 5.32 0.25 9.33
N LEU A 131 5.13 -1.02 9.01
CA LEU A 131 3.85 -1.59 8.59
C LEU A 131 3.30 -2.45 9.72
N ILE A 132 2.09 -2.13 10.17
CA ILE A 132 1.34 -2.94 11.13
C ILE A 132 0.09 -3.45 10.39
N LEU A 133 -0.10 -4.75 10.41
CA LEU A 133 -1.24 -5.43 9.83
C LEU A 133 -1.98 -6.20 10.91
N GLU A 134 -3.31 -6.14 10.89
CA GLU A 134 -4.15 -7.04 11.65
C GLU A 134 -4.92 -7.93 10.69
N PHE A 135 -4.72 -9.24 10.80
CA PHE A 135 -5.41 -10.26 10.02
C PHE A 135 -6.50 -10.91 10.85
N THR A 136 -7.55 -11.41 10.20
CA THR A 136 -8.46 -12.39 10.81
C THR A 136 -7.73 -13.70 11.07
N PHE A 137 -8.07 -14.35 12.18
CA PHE A 137 -7.58 -15.70 12.46
C PHE A 137 -8.59 -16.76 12.03
N ASP A 138 -8.76 -16.88 10.72
CA ASP A 138 -9.63 -17.84 10.03
C ASP A 138 -8.94 -18.43 8.79
N ASP A 139 -9.66 -19.21 7.99
CA ASP A 139 -9.13 -19.89 6.82
C ASP A 139 -8.75 -18.93 5.67
N MET A 140 -9.27 -17.69 5.64
CA MET A 140 -8.99 -16.72 4.58
C MET A 140 -7.84 -15.78 4.94
N MET A 141 -7.61 -15.54 6.23
CA MET A 141 -6.55 -14.67 6.76
C MET A 141 -6.51 -13.33 6.01
N ARG A 142 -7.61 -12.59 6.05
CA ARG A 142 -7.76 -11.29 5.39
C ARG A 142 -7.39 -10.16 6.33
N ILE A 143 -6.91 -9.07 5.75
CA ILE A 143 -6.46 -7.88 6.45
C ILE A 143 -7.69 -7.09 6.90
N ARG A 144 -7.83 -6.91 8.21
CA ARG A 144 -8.79 -5.99 8.81
C ARG A 144 -8.20 -4.60 8.97
N ASN A 145 -6.95 -4.49 9.43
CA ASN A 145 -6.27 -3.20 9.56
C ASN A 145 -4.96 -3.20 8.80
N TRP A 146 -4.78 -2.19 7.94
CA TRP A 146 -3.52 -1.87 7.28
C TRP A 146 -3.03 -0.52 7.78
N HIS A 147 -1.92 -0.46 8.51
CA HIS A 147 -1.35 0.80 8.99
C HIS A 147 0.11 0.93 8.57
N PHE A 148 0.38 1.80 7.61
CA PHE A 148 1.74 2.11 7.17
C PHE A 148 2.18 3.51 7.61
N THR A 149 3.24 3.58 8.40
CA THR A 149 3.87 4.84 8.83
C THR A 149 5.17 5.02 8.07
N ILE A 150 5.18 5.91 7.08
CA ILE A 150 6.34 6.22 6.25
C ILE A 150 7.28 7.12 7.05
N MET A 151 8.55 6.73 7.07
CA MET A 151 9.62 7.45 7.77
C MET A 151 10.54 8.17 6.78
N GLN A 152 10.87 7.54 5.66
CA GLN A 152 11.71 8.12 4.62
C GLN A 152 11.42 7.50 3.25
N HIS A 153 11.94 8.13 2.19
CA HIS A 153 11.90 7.57 0.84
C HIS A 153 13.20 7.88 0.10
N ARG A 154 13.54 7.05 -0.88
CA ARG A 154 14.68 7.23 -1.78
C ARG A 154 14.26 6.96 -3.21
N GLU A 155 14.68 7.82 -4.12
CA GLU A 155 14.47 7.64 -5.57
C GLU A 155 15.80 7.27 -6.23
N MET A 156 15.81 6.16 -6.97
CA MET A 156 16.98 5.62 -7.64
C MET A 156 16.76 5.63 -9.15
N ILE A 157 17.66 6.28 -9.87
CA ILE A 157 17.70 6.31 -11.33
C ILE A 157 18.87 5.48 -11.87
N PRO A 158 18.75 4.89 -13.07
CA PRO A 158 19.85 4.20 -13.75
C PRO A 158 21.04 5.11 -14.02
N ARG A 159 22.25 4.58 -13.82
CA ARG A 159 23.50 5.34 -14.00
C ARG A 159 23.72 5.83 -15.44
N ASN A 160 23.25 5.08 -16.43
CA ASN A 160 23.38 5.45 -17.85
C ASN A 160 22.63 6.75 -18.18
N VAL A 161 21.53 7.06 -17.48
CA VAL A 161 20.77 8.32 -17.68
C VAL A 161 21.62 9.53 -17.30
N VAL A 162 22.34 9.44 -16.17
CA VAL A 162 23.23 10.52 -15.70
C VAL A 162 24.47 10.64 -16.60
N ALA A 163 24.94 9.52 -17.17
CA ALA A 163 26.13 9.48 -18.01
C ALA A 163 25.97 10.20 -19.36
N MET A 164 24.74 10.42 -19.84
CA MET A 164 24.49 11.10 -21.12
C MET A 164 24.86 12.59 -21.11
N GLN A 165 25.13 13.18 -19.93
CA GLN A 165 25.55 14.58 -19.74
C GLN A 165 24.68 15.62 -20.47
N ASP A 166 23.43 15.27 -20.80
CA ASP A 166 22.48 16.22 -21.39
C ASP A 166 21.92 17.14 -20.28
N PRO A 167 22.15 18.47 -20.35
CA PRO A 167 21.72 19.39 -19.29
C PRO A 167 20.21 19.38 -19.04
N GLY A 168 19.40 19.22 -20.10
CA GLY A 168 17.94 19.20 -19.99
C GLY A 168 17.43 17.96 -19.25
N MET A 169 17.96 16.79 -19.60
CA MET A 169 17.68 15.53 -18.90
C MET A 169 18.16 15.57 -17.45
N LEU A 170 19.34 16.14 -17.17
CA LEU A 170 19.88 16.22 -15.82
C LEU A 170 19.00 17.09 -14.90
N GLU A 171 18.48 18.21 -15.41
CA GLU A 171 17.52 19.02 -14.66
C GLU A 171 16.24 18.25 -14.37
N GLN A 172 15.73 17.47 -15.33
CA GLN A 172 14.52 16.66 -15.14
C GLN A 172 14.69 15.58 -14.07
N VAL A 173 15.80 14.82 -14.10
CA VAL A 173 16.05 13.73 -13.14
C VAL A 173 16.47 14.23 -11.76
N SER A 174 16.82 15.51 -11.62
CA SER A 174 17.13 16.12 -10.32
C SER A 174 15.89 16.38 -9.46
N LYS A 175 14.69 16.36 -10.06
CA LYS A 175 13.41 16.59 -9.39
C LYS A 175 12.80 15.25 -9.00
N ASN A 176 12.36 15.14 -7.75
CA ASN A 176 11.65 13.94 -7.28
C ASN A 176 10.35 13.73 -8.05
N VAL A 177 10.06 12.47 -8.39
CA VAL A 177 8.78 12.08 -9.01
C VAL A 177 7.68 11.88 -7.96
N THR A 178 8.06 11.74 -6.69
CA THR A 178 7.15 11.56 -5.56
C THR A 178 7.29 12.63 -4.48
N ARG A 179 6.30 12.69 -3.58
CA ARG A 179 6.38 13.43 -2.32
C ARG A 179 6.20 12.43 -1.18
N GLN A 180 7.26 12.21 -0.40
CA GLN A 180 7.30 11.18 0.64
C GLN A 180 7.01 9.77 0.12
N GLY A 181 7.53 9.44 -1.06
CA GLY A 181 7.34 8.12 -1.67
C GLY A 181 5.96 7.89 -2.30
N MET A 182 5.07 8.89 -2.24
CA MET A 182 3.73 8.85 -2.83
C MET A 182 3.64 9.76 -4.04
N THR A 183 2.96 9.31 -5.09
CA THR A 183 2.69 10.15 -6.28
C THR A 183 1.68 11.26 -5.93
N ASN A 184 1.75 12.38 -6.65
CA ASN A 184 0.76 13.46 -6.50
C ASN A 184 -0.68 12.97 -6.78
N PHE A 185 -0.83 11.99 -7.69
CA PHE A 185 -2.11 11.39 -8.00
C PHE A 185 -2.72 10.69 -6.77
N THR A 186 -1.94 9.81 -6.12
CA THR A 186 -2.37 9.12 -4.90
C THR A 186 -2.60 10.09 -3.74
N LEU A 187 -1.75 11.10 -3.57
CA LEU A 187 -1.93 12.12 -2.52
C LEU A 187 -3.23 12.92 -2.72
N ASN A 188 -3.55 13.31 -3.94
CA ASN A 188 -4.79 14.02 -4.25
C ASN A 188 -6.00 13.13 -4.00
N TYR A 189 -5.93 11.85 -4.39
CA TYR A 189 -6.96 10.87 -4.09
C TYR A 189 -7.21 10.76 -2.57
N LEU A 190 -6.16 10.60 -1.76
CA LEU A 190 -6.26 10.49 -0.30
C LEU A 190 -6.87 11.75 0.32
N ARG A 191 -6.45 12.94 -0.14
CA ARG A 191 -6.99 14.23 0.32
C ARG A 191 -8.48 14.36 0.05
N VAL A 192 -8.92 14.09 -1.18
CA VAL A 192 -10.34 14.17 -1.55
C VAL A 192 -11.15 13.14 -0.79
N SER A 193 -10.66 11.91 -0.71
CA SER A 193 -11.38 10.79 -0.09
C SER A 193 -11.58 11.00 1.41
N THR A 194 -10.57 11.52 2.11
CA THR A 194 -10.68 11.80 3.56
C THR A 194 -11.47 13.07 3.86
N CYS A 195 -11.38 14.11 3.02
CA CYS A 195 -12.25 15.28 3.15
C CYS A 195 -13.73 14.93 2.96
N SER A 196 -14.10 14.10 1.99
CA SER A 196 -15.49 13.68 1.76
C SER A 196 -16.06 12.85 2.91
N VAL A 197 -15.22 12.11 3.64
CA VAL A 197 -15.61 11.36 4.84
C VAL A 197 -15.82 12.30 6.04
N ILE A 198 -15.03 13.37 6.15
CA ILE A 198 -15.17 14.39 7.22
C ILE A 198 -16.32 15.38 6.90
N PHE A 199 -16.57 15.67 5.63
CA PHE A 199 -17.61 16.58 5.15
C PHE A 199 -18.56 15.89 4.14
N PRO A 200 -19.44 14.98 4.57
CA PRO A 200 -20.38 14.30 3.67
C PRO A 200 -21.40 15.23 2.98
N ASN A 201 -21.47 16.52 3.36
CA ASN A 201 -22.53 17.45 2.94
C ASN A 201 -22.03 18.79 2.36
N LEU A 202 -20.99 18.81 1.52
CA LEU A 202 -20.65 20.05 0.81
C LEU A 202 -21.67 20.43 -0.30
N ASN A 203 -22.56 19.50 -0.69
CA ASN A 203 -23.67 19.78 -1.59
C ASN A 203 -24.88 20.46 -0.91
N ALA A 204 -24.91 20.55 0.43
CA ALA A 204 -25.98 21.23 1.16
C ALA A 204 -25.73 22.75 1.35
N VAL A 205 -24.49 23.22 1.17
CA VAL A 205 -24.12 24.63 1.40
C VAL A 205 -24.25 25.49 0.13
N LYS A 206 -24.53 24.88 -1.03
CA LYS A 206 -24.83 25.60 -2.29
C LYS A 206 -26.32 25.80 -2.54
N ALA A 207 -27.18 25.52 -1.56
CA ALA A 207 -28.65 25.62 -1.66
C ALA A 207 -29.25 26.62 -0.65
N LEU A 208 -28.48 27.62 -0.23
CA LEU A 208 -28.93 28.87 0.40
C LEU A 208 -28.32 30.04 -0.37
#